data_AF-A0A0K1DZU6-F1
#
_entry.id   AF-A0A0K1DZU6-F1
#
_cell.length_a   1.000
_cell.length_b   1.000
_cell.length_c   1.000
_cell.angle_alpha   90.00
_cell.angle_beta   90.00
_cell.angle_gamma   90.00
#
_symmetry.space_group_name_H-M   'P 1'
#
loop_
_entity.id
_entity.type
_entity.pdbx_description
1 polymer ?
#
loop_
_entity_poly.entity_id
_entity_poly.type
_entity_poly.pdbx_seq_one_letter_code
_entity_poly.pdbx_strand_id
1 'polypeptide(L)'
;MIDVLTLYFLFKSTWVSLLTPLSSGGVQALNFYINIYPASATPYELYKHTGLQLSSAYKTVKSLARRRFLFQDGRGYVATAKAALALYYVSGDVYALRSLKKMWSLEVRDEALLAYLVVLGSALKKLGFDVTAAYICKPTGAAMYINEFIRGGYKSLHHVLGVPEEVLKESYETHVKILEGFMARYNRISLLLRMRGRAVDILAVRCPNYGACSHPFPEECPEVKKLIEEVANASAES
;
A
#
# COMPACT_ATOMS: atom_id res chain seq x y z
N MET A 1 -0.20 2.36 21.20
CA MET A 1 0.40 1.59 20.10
C MET A 1 -0.54 0.44 19.81
N ILE A 2 -1.03 0.30 18.58
CA ILE A 2 -1.92 -0.81 18.21
C ILE A 2 -1.08 -2.09 18.09
N ASP A 3 -1.58 -3.21 18.61
CA ASP A 3 -0.83 -4.47 18.54
C ASP A 3 -0.95 -5.14 17.16
N VAL A 4 0.04 -5.97 16.83
CA VAL A 4 0.19 -6.61 15.51
C VAL A 4 -0.95 -7.58 15.21
N LEU A 5 -1.48 -8.28 16.23
CA LEU A 5 -2.58 -9.22 16.05
C LEU A 5 -3.86 -8.48 15.68
N THR A 6 -4.17 -7.39 16.38
CA THR A 6 -5.31 -6.52 16.05
C THR A 6 -5.18 -5.96 14.63
N LEU A 7 -3.99 -5.47 14.24
CA LEU A 7 -3.74 -5.01 12.87
C LEU A 7 -3.96 -6.13 11.84
N TYR A 8 -3.50 -7.35 12.12
CA TYR A 8 -3.70 -8.49 11.23
C TYR A 8 -5.17 -8.88 11.10
N PHE A 9 -5.95 -8.86 12.18
CA PHE A 9 -7.39 -9.09 12.13
C PHE A 9 -8.11 -8.03 11.31
N LEU A 10 -7.79 -6.75 11.51
CA LEU A 10 -8.32 -5.64 10.70
C LEU A 10 -7.94 -5.79 9.22
N PHE A 11 -6.70 -6.19 8.95
CA PHE A 11 -6.27 -6.49 7.59
C PHE A 11 -7.11 -7.63 6.98
N LYS A 12 -7.28 -8.75 7.67
CA LYS A 12 -8.08 -9.87 7.18
C LYS A 12 -9.54 -9.49 6.91
N SER A 13 -10.19 -8.78 7.82
CA SER A 13 -11.58 -8.31 7.64
C SER A 13 -11.70 -7.28 6.52
N THR A 14 -10.69 -6.43 6.35
CA THR A 14 -10.66 -5.42 5.29
C THR A 14 -10.45 -6.05 3.92
N TRP A 15 -9.63 -7.09 3.79
CA TRP A 15 -9.25 -7.65 2.48
C TRP A 15 -10.09 -8.84 2.02
N VAL A 16 -10.96 -9.40 2.87
CA VAL A 16 -11.75 -10.61 2.55
C VAL A 16 -12.58 -10.51 1.26
N SER A 17 -13.18 -9.36 0.98
CA SER A 17 -14.00 -9.14 -0.22
C SER A 17 -13.19 -8.59 -1.40
N LEU A 18 -11.93 -8.21 -1.19
CA LEU A 18 -11.05 -7.63 -2.22
C LEU A 18 -10.19 -8.68 -2.92
N LEU A 19 -9.93 -9.79 -2.24
CA LEU A 19 -9.08 -10.87 -2.73
C LEU A 19 -9.93 -12.05 -3.15
N THR A 20 -9.82 -12.45 -4.42
CA THR A 20 -10.40 -13.71 -4.86
C THR A 20 -9.65 -14.89 -4.21
N PRO A 21 -10.35 -15.97 -3.80
CA PRO A 21 -9.69 -17.14 -3.23
C PRO A 21 -8.56 -17.71 -4.10
N LEU A 22 -7.55 -18.29 -3.46
CA LEU A 22 -6.46 -19.01 -4.12
C LEU A 22 -6.64 -20.51 -3.87
N SER A 23 -6.45 -21.32 -4.92
CA SER A 23 -6.32 -22.77 -4.76
C SER A 23 -4.98 -23.12 -4.11
N SER A 24 -4.84 -24.33 -3.58
CA SER A 24 -3.57 -24.84 -3.04
C SER A 24 -2.42 -24.72 -4.05
N GLY A 25 -2.66 -25.10 -5.32
CA GLY A 25 -1.70 -24.92 -6.40
C GLY A 25 -1.38 -23.45 -6.68
N GLY A 26 -2.36 -22.55 -6.54
CA GLY A 26 -2.14 -21.11 -6.62
C GLY A 26 -1.23 -20.58 -5.52
N VAL A 27 -1.43 -21.01 -4.28
CA VAL A 27 -0.56 -20.66 -3.14
C VAL A 27 0.86 -21.17 -3.35
N GLN A 28 1.02 -22.43 -3.78
CA GLN A 28 2.33 -22.99 -4.11
C GLN A 28 3.04 -22.22 -5.23
N ALA A 29 2.31 -21.87 -6.29
CA ALA A 29 2.86 -21.09 -7.39
C ALA A 29 3.27 -19.67 -6.94
N LEU A 30 2.43 -18.97 -6.16
CA LEU A 30 2.81 -17.65 -5.65
C LEU A 30 4.04 -17.71 -4.75
N ASN A 31 4.13 -18.68 -3.85
CA ASN A 31 5.33 -18.91 -3.03
C ASN A 31 6.58 -19.05 -3.91
N PHE A 32 6.52 -19.89 -4.94
CA PHE A 32 7.64 -20.08 -5.86
C PHE A 32 8.08 -18.77 -6.54
N TYR A 33 7.15 -18.03 -7.16
CA TYR A 33 7.49 -16.79 -7.87
C TYR A 33 7.93 -15.65 -6.95
N ILE A 34 7.41 -15.59 -5.72
CA ILE A 34 7.82 -14.59 -4.73
C ILE A 34 9.24 -14.87 -4.24
N ASN A 35 9.59 -16.14 -3.99
CA ASN A 35 10.91 -16.54 -3.51
C ASN A 35 12.04 -16.23 -4.49
N ILE A 36 11.75 -16.26 -5.79
CA ILE A 36 12.75 -15.96 -6.84
C ILE A 36 12.75 -14.49 -7.27
N TYR A 37 11.83 -13.65 -6.77
CA TYR A 37 11.73 -12.25 -7.20
C TYR A 37 13.05 -11.47 -6.95
N PRO A 38 13.57 -10.72 -7.95
CA PRO A 38 12.89 -10.24 -9.16
C PRO A 38 13.06 -11.11 -10.42
N ALA A 39 13.58 -12.34 -10.29
CA ALA A 39 13.76 -13.23 -11.44
C ALA A 39 12.42 -13.72 -12.01
N SER A 40 12.45 -14.04 -13.31
CA SER A 40 11.35 -14.66 -14.03
C SER A 40 11.47 -16.18 -14.04
N ALA A 41 10.34 -16.87 -14.08
CA ALA A 41 10.30 -18.31 -14.37
C ALA A 41 9.14 -18.68 -15.29
N THR A 42 9.30 -19.78 -16.00
CA THR A 42 8.28 -20.39 -16.86
C THR A 42 7.38 -21.34 -16.05
N PRO A 43 6.19 -21.69 -16.56
CA PRO A 43 5.37 -22.74 -15.95
C PRO A 43 6.08 -24.10 -15.88
N TYR A 44 7.04 -24.37 -16.76
CA TYR A 44 7.85 -25.59 -16.74
C TYR A 44 8.82 -25.62 -15.56
N GLU A 45 9.47 -24.50 -15.27
CA GLU A 45 10.33 -24.37 -14.08
C GLU A 45 9.51 -24.50 -12.79
N LEU A 46 8.34 -23.87 -12.72
CA LEU A 46 7.41 -24.08 -11.60
C LEU A 46 7.13 -25.57 -11.39
N TYR A 47 6.76 -26.30 -12.46
CA TYR A 47 6.53 -27.74 -12.42
C TYR A 47 7.71 -28.51 -11.82
N LYS A 48 8.94 -28.20 -12.26
CA LYS A 48 10.15 -28.88 -11.79
C LYS A 48 10.44 -28.66 -10.30
N HIS A 49 10.01 -27.53 -9.73
CA HIS A 49 10.34 -27.16 -8.36
C HIS A 49 9.22 -27.38 -7.34
N THR A 50 7.96 -27.48 -7.75
CA THR A 50 6.83 -27.56 -6.80
C THR A 50 6.08 -28.89 -6.81
N GLY A 51 6.44 -29.84 -7.69
CA GLY A 51 5.78 -31.13 -7.79
C GLY A 51 4.33 -31.08 -8.30
N LEU A 52 3.88 -29.91 -8.77
CA LEU A 52 2.59 -29.79 -9.46
C LEU A 52 2.57 -30.67 -10.70
N GLN A 53 1.41 -31.14 -11.15
CA GLN A 53 1.33 -31.71 -12.50
C GLN A 53 1.61 -30.64 -13.55
N LEU A 54 2.30 -30.98 -14.64
CA LEU A 54 2.70 -30.04 -15.68
C LEU A 54 1.50 -29.22 -16.21
N SER A 55 0.41 -29.89 -16.59
CA SER A 55 -0.80 -29.23 -17.07
C SER A 55 -1.42 -28.27 -16.04
N SER A 56 -1.37 -28.64 -14.76
CA SER A 56 -1.82 -27.81 -13.64
C SER A 56 -0.94 -26.58 -13.43
N ALA A 57 0.39 -26.70 -13.59
CA ALA A 57 1.31 -25.57 -13.52
C ALA A 57 0.98 -24.52 -14.59
N TYR A 58 0.78 -24.93 -15.85
CA TYR A 58 0.39 -24.02 -16.93
C TYR A 58 -0.98 -23.35 -16.68
N LYS A 59 -1.99 -24.12 -16.28
CA LYS A 59 -3.33 -23.57 -15.96
C LYS A 59 -3.26 -22.58 -14.79
N THR A 60 -2.50 -22.90 -13.76
CA THR A 60 -2.33 -22.07 -12.57
C THR A 60 -1.64 -20.75 -12.92
N VAL A 61 -0.49 -20.79 -13.60
CA VAL A 61 0.24 -19.57 -14.00
C VAL A 61 -0.62 -18.68 -14.89
N LYS A 62 -1.32 -19.25 -15.87
CA LYS A 62 -2.24 -18.49 -16.74
C LYS A 62 -3.36 -17.82 -15.94
N SER A 63 -3.93 -18.51 -14.95
CA SER A 63 -4.95 -17.96 -14.06
C SER A 63 -4.41 -16.81 -13.20
N LEU A 64 -3.23 -16.98 -12.58
CA LEU A 64 -2.58 -15.96 -11.76
C LEU A 64 -2.18 -14.72 -12.58
N ALA A 65 -1.71 -14.92 -13.82
CA ALA A 65 -1.39 -13.82 -14.74
C ALA A 65 -2.64 -13.04 -15.15
N ARG A 66 -3.76 -13.72 -15.47
CA ARG A 66 -5.05 -13.06 -15.74
C ARG A 66 -5.53 -12.23 -14.56
N ARG A 67 -5.29 -12.70 -13.35
CA ARG A 67 -5.59 -11.99 -12.09
C ARG A 67 -4.53 -10.94 -11.71
N ARG A 68 -3.51 -10.75 -12.55
CA ARG A 68 -2.42 -9.77 -12.41
C ARG A 68 -1.53 -9.96 -11.19
N PHE A 69 -1.49 -11.17 -10.64
CA PHE A 69 -0.53 -11.56 -9.61
C PHE A 69 0.84 -11.87 -10.19
N LEU A 70 0.86 -12.29 -11.46
CA LEU A 70 2.08 -12.47 -12.23
C LEU A 70 2.05 -11.52 -13.44
N PHE A 71 3.23 -11.03 -13.84
CA PHE A 71 3.44 -10.26 -15.07
C PHE A 71 4.37 -11.03 -16.01
N GLN A 72 4.10 -11.01 -17.31
CA GLN A 72 4.92 -11.68 -18.30
C GLN A 72 6.01 -10.72 -18.82
N ASP A 73 7.28 -11.09 -18.67
CA ASP A 73 8.45 -10.24 -18.97
C ASP A 73 9.23 -10.67 -20.23
N GLY A 74 8.64 -11.54 -21.05
CA GLY A 74 9.23 -12.07 -22.29
C GLY A 74 10.06 -13.34 -22.09
N ARG A 75 10.60 -13.59 -20.89
CA ARG A 75 11.33 -14.83 -20.54
C ARG A 75 10.48 -15.80 -19.72
N GLY A 76 9.54 -15.27 -18.97
CA GLY A 76 8.58 -16.06 -18.22
C GLY A 76 7.59 -15.15 -17.51
N TYR A 77 7.35 -15.47 -16.24
CA TYR A 77 6.47 -14.73 -15.35
C TYR A 77 7.24 -14.27 -14.12
N VAL A 78 6.93 -13.06 -13.66
CA VAL A 78 7.50 -12.42 -12.47
C VAL A 78 6.36 -12.10 -11.50
N ALA A 79 6.59 -12.30 -10.20
CA ALA A 79 5.64 -11.92 -9.17
C ALA A 79 5.41 -10.39 -9.12
N THR A 80 4.17 -9.97 -8.91
CA THR A 80 3.82 -8.57 -8.64
C THR A 80 3.61 -8.33 -7.15
N ALA A 81 3.56 -7.06 -6.72
CA ALA A 81 3.18 -6.71 -5.34
C ALA A 81 1.84 -7.33 -4.90
N LYS A 82 0.90 -7.50 -5.85
CA LYS A 82 -0.39 -8.15 -5.58
C LYS A 82 -0.24 -9.62 -5.21
N ALA A 83 0.74 -10.33 -5.77
CA ALA A 83 1.05 -11.70 -5.38
C ALA A 83 1.50 -11.77 -3.92
N ALA A 84 2.44 -10.92 -3.52
CA ALA A 84 2.94 -10.86 -2.14
C ALA A 84 1.81 -10.55 -1.15
N LEU A 85 0.94 -9.60 -1.48
CA LEU A 85 -0.24 -9.26 -0.70
C LEU A 85 -1.24 -10.43 -0.59
N ALA A 86 -1.55 -11.09 -1.70
CA ALA A 86 -2.47 -12.22 -1.72
C ALA A 86 -1.91 -13.42 -0.93
N LEU A 87 -0.60 -13.68 -1.04
CA LEU A 87 0.06 -14.72 -0.25
C LEU A 87 0.04 -14.39 1.24
N TYR A 88 0.36 -13.14 1.62
CA TYR A 88 0.29 -12.71 3.01
C TYR A 88 -1.11 -12.87 3.58
N TYR A 89 -2.15 -12.51 2.83
CA TYR A 89 -3.53 -12.73 3.25
C TYR A 89 -3.87 -14.20 3.50
N VAL A 90 -3.41 -15.12 2.64
CA VAL A 90 -3.75 -16.55 2.79
C VAL A 90 -2.94 -17.21 3.90
N SER A 91 -1.65 -16.91 4.01
CA SER A 91 -0.71 -17.61 4.90
C SER A 91 -0.51 -16.95 6.25
N GLY A 92 -0.69 -15.62 6.34
CA GLY A 92 -0.23 -14.82 7.48
C GLY A 92 1.29 -14.72 7.60
N ASP A 93 2.06 -15.23 6.64
CA ASP A 93 3.52 -15.31 6.71
C ASP A 93 4.16 -13.93 6.51
N VAL A 94 4.89 -13.46 7.53
CA VAL A 94 5.63 -12.20 7.51
C VAL A 94 6.62 -12.11 6.34
N TYR A 95 7.12 -13.23 5.83
CA TYR A 95 7.98 -13.24 4.64
C TYR A 95 7.27 -12.65 3.41
N ALA A 96 5.98 -12.93 3.24
CA ALA A 96 5.19 -12.37 2.14
C ALA A 96 5.00 -10.85 2.29
N LEU A 97 4.80 -10.37 3.52
CA LEU A 97 4.74 -8.92 3.82
C LEU A 97 6.09 -8.23 3.53
N ARG A 98 7.20 -8.86 3.90
CA ARG A 98 8.55 -8.35 3.60
C ARG A 98 8.87 -8.38 2.12
N SER A 99 8.37 -9.37 1.39
CA SER A 99 8.47 -9.42 -0.07
C SER A 99 7.71 -8.26 -0.72
N LEU A 100 6.54 -7.89 -0.20
CA LEU A 100 5.82 -6.70 -0.64
C LEU A 100 6.64 -5.41 -0.43
N LYS A 101 7.30 -5.26 0.74
CA LYS A 101 8.22 -4.13 1.00
C LYS A 101 9.34 -4.07 -0.02
N LYS A 102 9.98 -5.22 -0.32
CA LYS A 102 11.04 -5.34 -1.34
C LYS A 102 10.52 -4.93 -2.72
N MET A 103 9.36 -5.44 -3.13
CA MET A 103 8.74 -5.12 -4.44
C MET A 103 8.36 -3.65 -4.58
N TRP A 104 7.96 -2.99 -3.49
CA TRP A 104 7.70 -1.55 -3.45
C TRP A 104 8.93 -0.70 -3.14
N SER A 105 10.08 -1.32 -2.85
CA SER A 105 11.31 -0.64 -2.43
C SER A 105 11.09 0.30 -1.24
N LEU A 106 10.38 -0.19 -0.22
CA LEU A 106 10.04 0.57 1.00
C LEU A 106 10.82 0.07 2.22
N GLU A 107 11.47 1.00 2.91
CA GLU A 107 12.12 0.80 4.20
C GLU A 107 11.27 1.43 5.31
N VAL A 108 10.33 0.64 5.84
CA VAL A 108 9.40 1.01 6.93
C VAL A 108 9.23 -0.17 7.86
N ARG A 109 8.63 0.01 9.04
CA ARG A 109 8.30 -1.12 9.95
C ARG A 109 7.20 -2.01 9.36
N ASP A 110 7.17 -3.29 9.76
CA ASP A 110 6.19 -4.25 9.22
C ASP A 110 4.76 -3.86 9.65
N GLU A 111 4.61 -3.33 10.87
CA GLU A 111 3.36 -2.81 11.44
C GLU A 111 2.84 -1.58 10.68
N ALA A 112 3.74 -0.66 10.32
CA ALA A 112 3.39 0.53 9.55
C ALA A 112 2.91 0.17 8.15
N LEU A 113 3.52 -0.82 7.49
CA LEU A 113 3.02 -1.31 6.21
C LEU A 113 1.68 -2.02 6.38
N LEU A 114 1.53 -2.86 7.38
CA LEU A 114 0.28 -3.58 7.63
C LEU A 114 -0.90 -2.62 7.88
N ALA A 115 -0.69 -1.60 8.72
CA ALA A 115 -1.66 -0.54 8.95
C ALA A 115 -1.99 0.22 7.66
N TYR A 116 -0.99 0.53 6.84
CA TYR A 116 -1.21 1.14 5.53
C TYR A 116 -2.05 0.27 4.59
N LEU A 117 -1.84 -1.05 4.60
CA LEU A 117 -2.66 -1.97 3.83
C LEU A 117 -4.12 -2.01 4.31
N VAL A 118 -4.39 -1.81 5.61
CA VAL A 118 -5.76 -1.62 6.11
C VAL A 118 -6.38 -0.35 5.50
N VAL A 119 -5.68 0.78 5.52
CA VAL A 119 -6.18 2.04 4.93
C VAL A 119 -6.43 1.88 3.42
N LEU A 120 -5.48 1.29 2.71
CA LEU A 120 -5.59 1.01 1.28
C LEU A 120 -6.79 0.11 0.97
N GLY A 121 -6.96 -0.97 1.72
CA GLY A 121 -8.08 -1.88 1.54
C GLY A 121 -9.44 -1.19 1.74
N SER A 122 -9.56 -0.34 2.77
CA SER A 122 -10.77 0.45 3.00
C SER A 122 -11.04 1.45 1.87
N ALA A 123 -10.00 2.10 1.34
CA ALA A 123 -10.12 2.99 0.19
C ALA A 123 -10.58 2.24 -1.08
N LEU A 124 -9.98 1.08 -1.37
CA LEU A 124 -10.36 0.24 -2.51
C LEU A 124 -11.80 -0.25 -2.40
N LYS A 125 -12.23 -0.71 -1.22
CA LYS A 125 -13.62 -1.09 -0.93
C LYS A 125 -14.59 0.04 -1.25
N LYS A 126 -14.29 1.25 -0.77
CA LYS A 126 -15.15 2.42 -0.97
C LYS A 126 -15.26 2.83 -2.45
N LEU A 127 -14.21 2.60 -3.23
CA LEU A 127 -14.19 2.85 -4.68
C LEU A 127 -14.77 1.70 -5.52
N GLY A 128 -15.12 0.56 -4.91
CA GLY A 128 -15.63 -0.60 -5.64
C GLY A 128 -14.58 -1.36 -6.45
N PHE A 129 -13.29 -1.21 -6.13
CA PHE A 129 -12.21 -1.98 -6.78
C PHE A 129 -11.94 -3.28 -6.03
N ASP A 130 -11.65 -4.35 -6.78
CA ASP A 130 -10.99 -5.53 -6.25
C ASP A 130 -9.47 -5.49 -6.52
N VAL A 131 -8.74 -6.48 -5.99
CA VAL A 131 -7.28 -6.56 -6.18
C VAL A 131 -6.88 -6.69 -7.64
N THR A 132 -7.71 -7.28 -8.50
CA THR A 132 -7.38 -7.52 -9.90
C THR A 132 -7.45 -6.22 -10.69
N ALA A 133 -8.46 -5.39 -10.43
CA ALA A 133 -8.67 -4.10 -11.08
C ALA A 133 -7.71 -3.03 -10.54
N ALA A 134 -7.40 -3.02 -9.24
CA ALA A 134 -6.62 -1.95 -8.61
C ALA A 134 -5.17 -1.81 -9.13
N TYR A 135 -4.66 -0.60 -9.35
CA TYR A 135 -3.27 -0.34 -9.77
C TYR A 135 -2.33 -0.19 -8.56
N ILE A 136 -2.11 -1.29 -7.83
CA ILE A 136 -1.27 -1.31 -6.61
C ILE A 136 0.09 -2.01 -6.82
N CYS A 137 0.47 -2.29 -8.07
CA CYS A 137 1.79 -2.86 -8.37
C CYS A 137 2.94 -1.87 -8.08
N LYS A 138 2.65 -0.57 -8.10
CA LYS A 138 3.54 0.50 -7.67
C LYS A 138 3.00 1.15 -6.39
N PRO A 139 3.86 1.53 -5.44
CA PRO A 139 3.43 2.14 -4.18
C PRO A 139 2.70 3.47 -4.41
N THR A 140 3.15 4.27 -5.37
CA THR A 140 2.51 5.55 -5.72
C THR A 140 1.07 5.37 -6.21
N GLY A 141 0.82 4.34 -7.02
CA GLY A 141 -0.52 3.96 -7.45
C GLY A 141 -1.42 3.56 -6.27
N ALA A 142 -0.88 2.86 -5.28
CA ALA A 142 -1.59 2.55 -4.04
C ALA A 142 -1.94 3.83 -3.26
N ALA A 143 -0.99 4.77 -3.11
CA ALA A 143 -1.23 6.03 -2.40
C ALA A 143 -2.30 6.91 -3.05
N MET A 144 -2.44 6.87 -4.38
CA MET A 144 -3.49 7.64 -5.07
C MET A 144 -4.91 7.22 -4.65
N TYR A 145 -5.16 5.92 -4.42
CA TYR A 145 -6.46 5.45 -3.94
C TYR A 145 -6.82 6.02 -2.56
N ILE A 146 -5.82 6.19 -1.69
CA ILE A 146 -6.00 6.79 -0.36
C ILE A 146 -6.16 8.31 -0.47
N ASN A 147 -5.30 8.97 -1.26
CA ASN A 147 -5.29 10.43 -1.43
C ASN A 147 -6.62 10.96 -1.98
N GLU A 148 -7.34 10.18 -2.78
CA GLU A 148 -8.67 10.54 -3.27
C GLU A 148 -9.63 10.91 -2.13
N PHE A 149 -9.48 10.30 -0.96
CA PHE A 149 -10.36 10.49 0.19
C PHE A 149 -9.88 11.50 1.23
N ILE A 150 -8.64 11.97 1.13
CA ILE A 150 -8.09 12.95 2.06
C ILE A 150 -8.82 14.29 1.90
N ARG A 151 -9.34 14.84 2.99
CA ARG A 151 -10.04 16.14 3.06
C ARG A 151 -9.44 16.96 4.21
N GLY A 152 -8.76 18.05 3.90
CA GLY A 152 -8.02 18.85 4.88
C GLY A 152 -6.72 18.19 5.35
N GLY A 153 -6.74 16.92 5.79
CA GLY A 153 -5.55 16.20 6.25
C GLY A 153 -5.76 14.69 6.38
N TYR A 154 -4.72 13.92 6.70
CA TYR A 154 -4.74 12.46 6.71
C TYR A 154 -5.71 11.89 7.76
N LYS A 155 -5.84 12.59 8.90
CA LYS A 155 -6.83 12.25 9.95
C LYS A 155 -8.28 12.14 9.43
N SER A 156 -8.64 12.88 8.38
CA SER A 156 -9.99 12.83 7.79
C SER A 156 -10.42 11.44 7.32
N LEU A 157 -9.46 10.56 7.02
CA LEU A 157 -9.73 9.17 6.63
C LEU A 157 -10.46 8.39 7.73
N HIS A 158 -10.40 8.82 8.99
CA HIS A 158 -11.16 8.19 10.07
C HIS A 158 -12.66 8.27 9.79
N HIS A 159 -13.14 9.49 9.50
CA HIS A 159 -14.55 9.71 9.20
C HIS A 159 -14.93 9.26 7.78
N VAL A 160 -14.02 9.37 6.82
CA VAL A 160 -14.32 9.04 5.41
C VAL A 160 -14.27 7.53 5.14
N LEU A 161 -13.30 6.82 5.70
CA LEU A 161 -13.08 5.38 5.45
C LEU A 161 -13.48 4.49 6.63
N GLY A 162 -13.81 5.06 7.80
CA GLY A 162 -14.13 4.30 9.00
C GLY A 162 -12.93 3.59 9.62
N VAL A 163 -11.70 4.03 9.29
CA VAL A 163 -10.47 3.43 9.82
C VAL A 163 -10.15 4.02 11.20
N PRO A 164 -9.85 3.22 12.23
CA PRO A 164 -9.49 3.73 13.55
C PRO A 164 -8.30 4.70 13.51
N GLU A 165 -8.30 5.73 14.35
CA GLU A 165 -7.23 6.74 14.35
C GLU A 165 -5.85 6.14 14.64
N GLU A 166 -5.78 5.11 15.48
CA GLU A 166 -4.54 4.41 15.83
C GLU A 166 -3.93 3.73 14.60
N VAL A 167 -4.77 3.17 13.73
CA VAL A 167 -4.33 2.58 12.45
C VAL A 167 -3.85 3.69 11.51
N LEU A 168 -4.51 4.84 11.49
CA LEU A 168 -4.07 5.98 10.67
C LEU A 168 -2.69 6.47 11.11
N LYS A 169 -2.48 6.66 12.43
CA LYS A 169 -1.18 7.06 13.00
C LYS A 169 -0.08 6.07 12.61
N GLU A 170 -0.34 4.77 12.79
CA GLU A 170 0.62 3.72 12.44
C GLU A 170 0.92 3.66 10.93
N SER A 171 -0.11 3.86 10.09
CA SER A 171 0.03 3.83 8.62
C SER A 171 0.78 5.03 8.03
N TYR A 172 0.85 6.14 8.77
CA TYR A 172 1.29 7.42 8.24
C TYR A 172 2.75 7.40 7.78
N GLU A 173 3.62 6.67 8.51
CA GLU A 173 5.02 6.44 8.15
C GLU A 173 5.14 5.89 6.72
N THR A 174 4.39 4.84 6.40
CA THR A 174 4.35 4.23 5.06
C THR A 174 3.81 5.19 4.02
N HIS A 175 2.72 5.90 4.32
CA HIS A 175 2.11 6.86 3.40
C HIS A 175 3.07 7.98 3.00
N VAL A 176 3.73 8.60 3.98
CA VAL A 176 4.73 9.64 3.75
C VAL A 176 5.93 9.10 3.00
N LYS A 177 6.42 7.90 3.34
CA LYS A 177 7.57 7.30 2.65
C LYS A 177 7.30 7.08 1.16
N ILE A 178 6.09 6.66 0.80
CA ILE A 178 5.66 6.47 -0.60
C ILE A 178 5.63 7.81 -1.35
N LEU A 179 5.19 8.88 -0.68
CA LEU A 179 4.99 10.20 -1.29
C LEU A 179 6.23 11.09 -1.23
N GLU A 180 7.28 10.70 -0.52
CA GLU A 180 8.49 11.49 -0.24
C GLU A 180 9.06 12.17 -1.49
N GLY A 181 9.14 11.45 -2.61
CA GLY A 181 9.68 11.96 -3.88
C GLY A 181 8.84 13.05 -4.56
N PHE A 182 7.60 13.28 -4.10
CA PHE A 182 6.68 14.29 -4.64
C PHE A 182 6.52 15.51 -3.72
N MET A 183 7.11 15.47 -2.53
CA MET A 183 6.91 16.53 -1.54
C MET A 183 7.81 17.73 -1.83
N ALA A 184 7.25 18.93 -1.80
CA ALA A 184 8.00 20.17 -1.88
C ALA A 184 8.60 20.50 -0.51
N ARG A 185 9.86 20.92 -0.49
CA ARG A 185 10.58 21.26 0.74
C ARG A 185 10.48 22.75 1.03
N TYR A 186 10.03 23.07 2.24
CA TYR A 186 9.99 24.42 2.79
C TYR A 186 10.75 24.42 4.12
N ASN A 187 11.93 25.05 4.13
CA ASN A 187 12.87 24.97 5.25
C ASN A 187 13.22 23.51 5.62
N ARG A 188 12.82 23.06 6.82
CA ARG A 188 13.04 21.71 7.32
C ARG A 188 11.80 20.81 7.20
N ILE A 189 10.69 21.32 6.71
CA ILE A 189 9.43 20.60 6.56
C ILE A 189 9.21 20.31 5.08
N SER A 190 8.82 19.09 4.74
CA SER A 190 8.34 18.77 3.40
C SER A 190 6.82 18.62 3.42
N LEU A 191 6.16 19.10 2.38
CA LEU A 191 4.70 19.09 2.24
C LEU A 191 4.30 18.58 0.85
N LEU A 192 3.22 17.82 0.79
CA LEU A 192 2.48 17.57 -0.44
C LEU A 192 1.05 18.06 -0.24
N LEU A 193 0.64 19.03 -1.04
CA LEU A 193 -0.67 19.65 -0.99
C LEU A 193 -1.45 19.36 -2.28
N ARG A 194 -2.78 19.35 -2.20
CA ARG A 194 -3.68 19.31 -3.35
C ARG A 194 -4.69 20.44 -3.26
N MET A 195 -4.75 21.26 -4.31
CA MET A 195 -5.78 22.28 -4.48
C MET A 195 -7.08 21.63 -4.96
N ARG A 196 -8.21 22.02 -4.36
CA ARG A 196 -9.56 21.60 -4.77
C ARG A 196 -10.49 22.81 -4.74
N GLY A 197 -10.49 23.55 -5.86
CA GLY A 197 -11.09 24.89 -5.89
C GLY A 197 -10.34 25.81 -4.93
N ARG A 198 -11.08 26.45 -4.00
CA ARG A 198 -10.50 27.30 -2.95
C ARG A 198 -10.00 26.54 -1.72
N ALA A 199 -10.25 25.22 -1.63
CA ALA A 199 -9.80 24.41 -0.50
C ALA A 199 -8.41 23.82 -0.76
N VAL A 200 -7.61 23.69 0.29
CA VAL A 200 -6.30 23.04 0.28
C VAL A 200 -6.38 21.74 1.10
N ASP A 201 -6.04 20.62 0.48
CA ASP A 201 -5.88 19.34 1.17
C ASP A 201 -4.40 19.07 1.44
N ILE A 202 -4.09 18.70 2.68
CA ILE A 202 -2.74 18.28 3.08
C ILE A 202 -2.64 16.77 2.86
N LEU A 203 -1.99 16.34 1.78
CA LEU A 203 -1.87 14.91 1.44
C LEU A 203 -0.79 14.20 2.26
N ALA A 204 0.31 14.89 2.53
CA ALA A 204 1.40 14.38 3.37
C ALA A 204 2.25 15.52 3.95
N VAL A 205 2.74 15.31 5.17
CA VAL A 205 3.69 16.20 5.85
C VAL A 205 4.84 15.36 6.39
N ARG A 206 6.06 15.82 6.13
CA ARG A 206 7.25 15.28 6.75
C ARG A 206 7.90 16.37 7.58
N CYS A 207 7.77 16.25 8.89
CA CYS A 207 8.42 17.13 9.86
C CYS A 207 9.47 16.33 10.65
N PRO A 208 10.73 16.78 10.74
CA PRO A 208 11.78 16.09 11.48
C PRO A 208 11.53 16.06 12.99
N ASN A 209 10.70 16.96 13.51
CA ASN A 209 10.33 17.01 14.92
C ASN A 209 9.05 16.20 15.22
N TYR A 210 8.46 15.53 14.23
CA TYR A 210 7.27 14.69 14.45
C TYR A 210 7.60 13.56 15.43
N GLY A 211 6.73 13.35 16.42
CA GLY A 211 6.95 12.44 17.55
C GLY A 211 7.61 13.10 18.77
N ALA A 212 8.38 14.18 18.58
CA ALA A 212 8.85 15.02 19.69
C ALA A 212 7.82 16.10 20.06
N CYS A 213 7.08 16.59 19.07
CA CYS A 213 5.92 17.45 19.29
C CYS A 213 4.70 16.57 19.63
N SER A 214 4.01 16.82 20.75
CA SER A 214 2.88 16.02 21.27
C SER A 214 1.61 16.00 20.41
N HIS A 215 1.70 16.31 19.11
CA HIS A 215 0.59 16.31 18.18
C HIS A 215 0.37 14.91 17.59
N PRO A 216 -0.87 14.39 17.59
CA PRO A 216 -1.20 13.10 17.00
C PRO A 216 -0.81 12.96 15.52
N PHE A 217 -0.98 14.05 14.74
CA PHE A 217 -0.63 14.10 13.32
C PHE A 217 0.24 15.33 13.01
N PRO A 218 1.20 15.27 12.08
CA PRO A 218 2.08 16.39 11.82
C PRO A 218 1.36 17.60 11.21
N GLU A 219 0.26 17.42 10.48
CA GLU A 219 -0.59 18.52 9.99
C GLU A 219 -1.27 19.33 11.12
N GLU A 220 -1.32 18.82 12.34
CA GLU A 220 -1.89 19.54 13.48
C GLU A 220 -0.86 20.52 14.12
N CYS A 221 0.42 20.43 13.75
CA CYS A 221 1.48 21.29 14.26
C CYS A 221 1.27 22.77 13.85
N PRO A 222 1.38 23.74 14.78
CA PRO A 222 1.23 25.17 14.48
C PRO A 222 2.19 25.68 13.39
N GLU A 223 3.45 25.23 13.40
CA GLU A 223 4.43 25.62 12.37
C GLU A 223 4.03 25.14 10.98
N VAL A 224 3.52 23.91 10.89
CA VAL A 224 3.02 23.32 9.64
C VAL A 224 1.78 24.06 9.17
N LYS A 225 0.83 24.37 10.06
CA LYS A 225 -0.39 25.13 9.72
C LYS A 225 -0.07 26.50 9.16
N LYS A 226 0.83 27.25 9.82
CA LYS A 226 1.27 28.57 9.35
C LYS A 226 1.86 28.48 7.94
N LEU A 227 2.72 27.49 7.70
CA LEU A 227 3.32 27.28 6.37
C LEU A 227 2.26 26.95 5.30
N ILE A 228 1.23 26.19 5.65
CA ILE A 228 0.13 25.88 4.72
C ILE A 228 -0.69 27.13 4.41
N GLU A 229 -0.98 27.97 5.40
CA GLU A 229 -1.66 29.26 5.21
C GLU A 229 -0.87 30.19 4.29
N GLU A 230 0.46 30.28 4.48
CA GLU A 230 1.35 31.05 3.61
C GLU A 230 1.30 30.56 2.16
N VAL A 231 1.37 29.24 1.94
CA VAL A 231 1.28 28.66 0.58
C VAL A 231 -0.10 28.86 -0.04
N ALA A 232 -1.18 28.73 0.75
CA ALA A 232 -2.54 28.93 0.29
C ALA A 232 -2.79 30.38 -0.14
N ASN A 233 -2.28 31.36 0.63
CA ASN A 233 -2.40 32.78 0.32
C ASN A 233 -1.59 33.15 -0.93
N ALA A 234 -0.34 32.67 -1.05
CA ALA A 234 0.48 32.91 -2.24
C ALA A 234 -0.14 32.36 -3.53
N SER A 235 -0.90 31.25 -3.43
CA SER A 235 -1.60 30.64 -4.56
C SER A 235 -2.93 31.34 -4.92
N ALA A 236 -3.46 32.19 -4.04
CA ALA A 236 -4.69 32.95 -4.27
C ALA A 236 -4.41 34.32 -4.93
N GLU A 237 -3.18 34.82 -4.84
CA GLU A 237 -2.72 36.07 -5.45
C GLU A 237 -2.16 35.89 -6.87
N SER A 238 -1.97 34.63 -7.32
CA SER A 238 -1.51 34.24 -8.66
C SER A 238 -2.66 33.86 -9.59
#